data_AF-A0A3S3D278-F1
#
_entry.id   AF-A0A3S3D278-F1
#
_cell.length_a   1.000
_cell.length_b   1.000
_cell.length_c   1.000
_cell.angle_alpha   90.00
_cell.angle_beta   90.00
_cell.angle_gamma   90.00
#
_symmetry.space_group_name_H-M   'P 1'
#
loop_
_entity.id
_entity.type
_entity.pdbx_description
1 polymer ?
#
loop_
_entity_poly.entity_id
_entity_poly.type
_entity_poly.pdbx_seq_one_letter_code
_entity_poly.pdbx_strand_id
1 'polypeptide(L)'
;MTTAGFGATTPGTTPPTAEIPDKHGDSGDPRYPSPRDLRQAIAFVVDWCLHIAVGLVAMTVCMDIPSVADWAALALFVGWIAASLLQRVVAQRIFHATLGKALTGLCVIRPSDGSWPTLGYLLKWWLIGALDFVSTITDSPWPGDNDGSPAVVRRRDVVARDAERPNVTSVQLY
;
A
#
# COMPACT_ATOMS: atom_id res chain seq x y z
N MET A 1 8.97 40.69 -52.12
CA MET A 1 8.91 40.59 -50.64
C MET A 1 9.16 39.14 -50.29
N THR A 2 10.05 38.92 -49.33
CA THR A 2 10.88 37.74 -49.04
C THR A 2 10.13 36.47 -48.64
N THR A 3 10.54 35.36 -49.24
CA THR A 3 10.41 33.97 -48.78
C THR A 3 11.16 33.76 -47.46
N ALA A 4 10.56 33.00 -46.54
CA ALA A 4 11.27 32.35 -45.43
C ALA A 4 11.04 30.83 -45.54
N GLY A 5 12.10 30.11 -45.90
CA GLY A 5 12.26 28.69 -45.67
C GLY A 5 13.23 28.44 -44.50
N PHE A 6 13.39 27.16 -44.16
CA PHE A 6 14.23 26.55 -43.11
C PHE A 6 13.62 26.61 -41.70
N GLY A 7 13.42 25.54 -40.94
CA GLY A 7 13.89 24.16 -41.06
C GLY A 7 14.47 23.72 -39.70
N ALA A 8 13.78 22.83 -38.99
CA ALA A 8 14.35 21.90 -37.99
C ALA A 8 13.22 21.00 -37.44
N THR A 9 12.82 19.99 -38.20
CA THR A 9 12.36 18.76 -37.57
C THR A 9 13.60 18.12 -36.96
N THR A 10 13.83 18.32 -35.66
CA THR A 10 14.89 17.64 -34.92
C THR A 10 14.66 16.13 -35.05
N PRO A 11 15.50 15.37 -35.76
CA PRO A 11 15.43 13.93 -35.76
C PRO A 11 16.16 13.46 -34.49
N GLY A 12 15.45 12.76 -33.60
CA GLY A 12 16.13 11.94 -32.59
C GLY A 12 15.97 12.33 -31.13
N THR A 13 14.84 12.89 -30.70
CA THR A 13 14.40 12.57 -29.33
C THR A 13 13.58 11.29 -29.41
N THR A 14 14.26 10.15 -29.46
CA THR A 14 13.67 8.91 -28.98
C THR A 14 13.07 9.26 -27.61
N PRO A 15 11.76 9.10 -27.37
CA PRO A 15 11.21 9.32 -26.03
C PRO A 15 12.11 8.51 -25.09
N PRO A 16 12.57 9.10 -23.96
CA PRO A 16 13.43 8.38 -23.03
C PRO A 16 12.75 7.04 -22.79
N THR A 17 13.45 5.96 -23.14
CA THR A 17 12.95 4.60 -22.89
C THR A 17 12.62 4.61 -21.42
N ALA A 18 11.32 4.59 -21.09
CA ALA A 18 10.86 4.83 -19.73
C ALA A 18 11.60 3.85 -18.82
N GLU A 19 12.56 4.38 -18.08
CA GLU A 19 13.48 3.56 -17.29
C GLU A 19 12.62 2.84 -16.27
N ILE A 20 12.61 1.51 -16.33
CA ILE A 20 11.80 0.71 -15.43
C ILE A 20 12.39 0.91 -14.03
N PRO A 21 11.62 1.42 -13.05
CA PRO A 21 12.16 1.64 -11.71
C PRO A 21 12.65 0.34 -11.08
N ASP A 22 13.74 0.41 -10.32
CA ASP A 22 14.29 -0.75 -9.59
C ASP A 22 13.24 -1.38 -8.65
N LYS A 23 12.44 -0.52 -8.00
CA LYS A 23 11.38 -0.95 -7.09
C LYS A 23 10.06 -1.13 -7.83
N HIS A 24 9.42 -2.26 -7.58
CA HIS A 24 8.08 -2.54 -8.05
C HIS A 24 7.05 -1.64 -7.38
N GLY A 25 6.23 -0.99 -8.22
CA GLY A 25 5.15 -0.15 -7.75
C GLY A 25 5.63 1.23 -7.31
N ASP A 26 6.76 1.72 -7.81
CA ASP A 26 7.13 3.14 -7.68
C ASP A 26 6.28 4.03 -8.58
N SER A 27 6.33 5.35 -8.36
CA SER A 27 5.63 6.31 -9.20
C SER A 27 6.11 6.21 -10.65
N GLY A 28 5.18 6.11 -11.61
CA GLY A 28 5.50 5.97 -13.03
C GLY A 28 5.98 4.57 -13.44
N ASP A 29 5.96 3.57 -12.56
CA ASP A 29 6.31 2.20 -12.92
C ASP A 29 5.39 1.67 -14.03
N PRO A 30 5.91 1.41 -15.26
CA PRO A 30 5.09 0.98 -16.38
C PRO A 30 4.45 -0.40 -16.16
N ARG A 31 4.97 -1.20 -15.20
CA ARG A 31 4.38 -2.49 -14.81
C ARG A 31 3.06 -2.32 -14.05
N TYR A 32 2.79 -1.16 -13.48
CA TYR A 32 1.56 -0.84 -12.72
C TYR A 32 1.01 0.53 -13.13
N PRO A 33 0.46 0.66 -14.36
CA PRO A 33 0.15 1.97 -14.97
C PRO A 33 -1.06 2.67 -14.34
N SER A 34 -1.81 2.02 -13.44
CA SER A 34 -3.04 2.58 -12.92
C SER A 34 -2.84 3.68 -11.87
N PRO A 35 -3.57 4.82 -11.97
CA PRO A 35 -3.60 5.82 -10.91
C PRO A 35 -4.16 5.24 -9.60
N ARG A 36 -3.50 5.59 -8.49
CA ARG A 36 -3.74 4.97 -7.19
C ARG A 36 -3.80 5.92 -6.00
N ASP A 37 -3.28 7.14 -6.08
CA ASP A 37 -3.14 8.01 -4.90
C ASP A 37 -4.48 8.32 -4.22
N LEU A 38 -5.49 8.74 -4.99
CA LEU A 38 -6.84 8.95 -4.46
C LEU A 38 -7.45 7.65 -3.88
N ARG A 39 -7.19 6.51 -4.50
CA ARG A 39 -7.67 5.20 -4.02
C ARG A 39 -7.01 4.83 -2.70
N GLN A 40 -5.72 5.11 -2.58
CA GLN A 40 -4.97 4.89 -1.35
C GLN A 40 -5.48 5.80 -0.22
N ALA A 41 -5.73 7.07 -0.51
CA ALA A 41 -6.30 8.01 0.46
C ALA A 41 -7.68 7.54 0.96
N ILE A 42 -8.58 7.15 0.04
CA ILE A 42 -9.90 6.62 0.40
C ILE A 42 -9.75 5.32 1.21
N ALA A 43 -8.90 4.40 0.76
CA ALA A 43 -8.65 3.14 1.47
C ALA A 43 -8.14 3.38 2.90
N PHE A 44 -7.24 4.33 3.08
CA PHE A 44 -6.71 4.72 4.39
C PHE A 44 -7.82 5.25 5.31
N VAL A 45 -8.66 6.16 4.82
CA VAL A 45 -9.79 6.71 5.61
C VAL A 45 -10.76 5.61 6.02
N VAL A 46 -11.11 4.70 5.10
CA VAL A 46 -11.99 3.57 5.40
C VAL A 46 -11.40 2.67 6.49
N ASP A 47 -10.14 2.26 6.34
CA ASP A 47 -9.46 1.42 7.33
C ASP A 47 -9.35 2.14 8.69
N TRP A 48 -9.08 3.45 8.69
CA TRP A 48 -8.97 4.26 9.90
C TRP A 48 -10.30 4.34 10.66
N CYS A 49 -11.40 4.63 9.96
CA CYS A 49 -12.75 4.63 10.53
C CYS A 49 -13.12 3.26 11.10
N LEU A 50 -12.78 2.17 10.39
CA LEU A 50 -13.01 0.81 10.86
C LEU A 50 -12.29 0.54 12.19
N HIS A 51 -11.00 0.90 12.29
CA HIS A 51 -10.25 0.68 13.52
C HIS A 51 -10.81 1.51 14.69
N ILE A 52 -11.25 2.74 14.44
CA ILE A 52 -11.91 3.58 15.47
C ILE A 52 -13.20 2.92 15.93
N ALA A 53 -14.03 2.43 15.01
CA ALA A 53 -15.26 1.73 15.35
C ALA A 53 -14.99 0.51 16.25
N VAL A 54 -13.96 -0.29 15.96
CA VAL A 54 -13.56 -1.43 16.81
C VAL A 54 -13.10 -0.96 18.20
N GLY A 55 -12.30 0.12 18.28
CA GLY A 55 -11.90 0.71 19.56
C GLY A 55 -13.10 1.20 20.38
N LEU A 56 -14.05 1.90 19.75
CA LEU A 56 -15.27 2.35 20.41
C LEU A 56 -16.09 1.17 20.93
N VAL A 57 -16.26 0.09 20.15
CA VAL A 57 -16.94 -1.13 20.59
C VAL A 57 -16.23 -1.75 21.81
N ALA A 58 -14.89 -1.83 21.79
CA ALA A 58 -14.14 -2.34 22.94
C ALA A 58 -14.36 -1.48 24.19
N MET A 59 -14.35 -0.16 24.05
CA MET A 59 -14.66 0.77 25.14
C MET A 59 -16.07 0.56 25.69
N THR A 60 -17.09 0.51 24.82
CA THR A 60 -18.48 0.32 25.26
C THR A 60 -18.68 -1.00 25.98
N VAL A 61 -18.08 -2.08 25.49
CA VAL A 61 -18.13 -3.39 26.16
C VAL A 61 -17.48 -3.33 27.54
N CYS A 62 -16.35 -2.62 27.69
CA CYS A 62 -15.71 -2.48 29.00
C CYS A 62 -16.54 -1.66 29.99
N MET A 63 -17.25 -0.61 29.54
CA MET A 63 -18.15 0.17 30.39
C MET A 63 -19.29 -0.68 30.99
N ASP A 64 -19.74 -1.70 30.26
CA ASP A 64 -20.81 -2.60 30.70
C ASP A 64 -20.32 -3.70 31.67
N ILE A 65 -19.01 -3.83 31.90
CA ILE A 65 -18.42 -4.85 32.77
C ILE A 65 -17.83 -4.18 34.02
N PRO A 66 -18.49 -4.27 35.20
CA PRO A 66 -18.09 -3.52 36.40
C PRO A 66 -16.63 -3.72 36.83
N SER A 67 -16.06 -4.91 36.65
CA SER A 67 -14.68 -5.22 37.04
C SER A 67 -13.61 -4.56 36.16
N VAL A 68 -13.97 -4.05 34.98
CA VAL A 68 -13.02 -3.42 34.02
C VAL A 68 -13.48 -2.05 33.51
N ALA A 69 -14.60 -1.51 34.02
CA ALA A 69 -15.17 -0.24 33.57
C ALA A 69 -14.18 0.93 33.68
N ASP A 70 -13.38 0.99 34.75
CA ASP A 70 -12.34 2.02 34.95
C ASP A 70 -11.26 2.00 33.85
N TRP A 71 -11.13 0.89 33.12
CA TRP A 71 -10.18 0.71 32.01
C TRP A 71 -10.80 0.93 30.63
N ALA A 72 -12.07 1.36 30.54
CA ALA A 72 -12.77 1.49 29.26
C ALA A 72 -12.05 2.42 28.27
N ALA A 73 -11.52 3.56 28.75
CA ALA A 73 -10.75 4.47 27.90
C ALA A 73 -9.48 3.80 27.33
N LEU A 74 -8.79 2.98 28.12
CA LEU A 74 -7.63 2.21 27.65
C LEU A 74 -8.06 1.16 26.62
N ALA A 75 -9.23 0.53 26.80
CA ALA A 75 -9.78 -0.45 25.87
C ALA A 75 -10.02 0.15 24.47
N LEU A 76 -10.33 1.45 24.36
CA LEU A 76 -10.41 2.13 23.07
C LEU A 76 -9.08 2.05 22.30
N PHE A 77 -7.98 2.43 22.95
CA PHE A 77 -6.66 2.45 22.33
C PHE A 77 -6.19 1.04 22.01
N VAL A 78 -6.36 0.10 22.95
CA VAL A 78 -5.99 -1.31 22.75
C VAL A 78 -6.79 -1.92 21.59
N GLY A 79 -8.10 -1.70 21.55
CA GLY A 79 -8.97 -2.19 20.48
C GLY A 79 -8.60 -1.61 19.12
N TRP A 80 -8.32 -0.30 19.05
CA TRP A 80 -7.88 0.37 17.83
C TRP A 80 -6.54 -0.18 17.31
N ILE A 81 -5.53 -0.35 18.20
CA ILE A 81 -4.22 -0.91 17.85
C ILE A 81 -4.36 -2.37 17.40
N ALA A 82 -5.12 -3.18 18.13
CA ALA A 82 -5.34 -4.59 17.81
C ALA A 82 -6.04 -4.76 16.45
N ALA A 83 -7.08 -3.95 16.17
CA ALA A 83 -7.75 -3.93 14.88
C ALA A 83 -6.78 -3.58 13.74
N SER A 84 -5.96 -2.55 13.92
CA SER A 84 -4.94 -2.13 12.97
C SER A 84 -3.93 -3.26 12.69
N LEU A 85 -3.43 -3.92 13.73
CA LEU A 85 -2.49 -5.03 13.61
C LEU A 85 -3.12 -6.19 12.83
N LEU A 86 -4.30 -6.66 13.26
CA LEU A 86 -4.99 -7.78 12.60
C LEU A 86 -5.29 -7.48 11.14
N GLN A 87 -5.79 -6.27 10.84
CA GLN A 87 -6.15 -5.89 9.48
C GLN A 87 -4.92 -5.74 8.58
N ARG A 88 -3.86 -5.06 9.04
CA ARG A 88 -2.68 -4.72 8.22
C ARG A 88 -1.64 -5.83 8.15
N VAL A 89 -1.64 -6.77 9.10
CA VAL A 89 -0.68 -7.89 9.13
C VAL A 89 -1.36 -9.19 8.73
N VAL A 90 -2.46 -9.57 9.39
CA VAL A 90 -3.10 -10.88 9.16
C VAL A 90 -4.00 -10.85 7.94
N ALA A 91 -5.01 -9.98 7.90
CA ALA A 91 -5.93 -9.90 6.78
C ALA A 91 -5.20 -9.50 5.49
N GLN A 92 -4.29 -8.52 5.57
CA GLN A 92 -3.47 -8.12 4.43
C GLN A 92 -2.53 -9.25 3.96
N ARG A 93 -2.06 -10.16 4.83
CA ARG A 93 -1.29 -11.34 4.39
C ARG A 93 -2.14 -12.33 3.60
N ILE A 94 -3.39 -12.55 4.02
CA ILE A 94 -4.29 -13.54 3.41
C ILE A 94 -4.86 -13.01 2.10
N PHE A 95 -5.37 -11.78 2.12
CA PHE A 95 -6.08 -11.19 0.99
C PHE A 95 -5.20 -10.30 0.12
N HIS A 96 -3.94 -10.06 0.52
CA HIS A 96 -3.03 -9.10 -0.11
C HIS A 96 -3.58 -7.66 -0.10
N ALA A 97 -4.56 -7.37 0.75
CA ALA A 97 -5.24 -6.08 0.85
C ALA A 97 -5.87 -5.93 2.24
N THR A 98 -5.96 -4.69 2.73
CA THR A 98 -6.89 -4.32 3.80
C THR A 98 -8.30 -4.14 3.23
N LEU A 99 -9.31 -3.94 4.10
CA LEU A 99 -10.69 -3.75 3.67
C LEU A 99 -10.83 -2.56 2.71
N GLY A 100 -10.30 -1.39 3.08
CA GLY A 100 -10.34 -0.20 2.25
C GLY A 100 -9.59 -0.39 0.92
N LYS A 101 -8.46 -1.10 0.94
CA LYS A 101 -7.72 -1.45 -0.29
C LYS A 101 -8.55 -2.38 -1.18
N ALA A 102 -9.19 -3.39 -0.61
CA ALA A 102 -10.05 -4.30 -1.36
C ALA A 102 -11.22 -3.55 -2.02
N LEU A 103 -11.90 -2.67 -1.28
CA LEU A 103 -13.00 -1.85 -1.79
C LEU A 103 -12.59 -0.91 -2.94
N THR A 104 -11.34 -0.45 -2.92
CA THR A 104 -10.79 0.44 -3.96
C THR A 104 -10.05 -0.30 -5.08
N GLY A 105 -10.02 -1.64 -5.03
CA GLY A 105 -9.34 -2.51 -6.00
C GLY A 105 -7.81 -2.46 -5.94
N LEU A 106 -7.27 -2.09 -4.78
CA LEU A 106 -5.85 -2.06 -4.48
C LEU A 106 -5.40 -3.36 -3.79
N CYS A 107 -4.12 -3.67 -3.93
CA CYS A 107 -3.43 -4.71 -3.18
C CYS A 107 -2.01 -4.27 -2.84
N VAL A 108 -1.34 -5.05 -2.01
CA VAL A 108 0.02 -4.80 -1.54
C VAL A 108 0.96 -5.86 -2.10
N ILE A 109 2.10 -5.41 -2.59
CA ILE A 109 3.21 -6.23 -3.07
C ILE A 109 4.50 -5.81 -2.37
N ARG A 110 5.51 -6.67 -2.44
CA ARG A 110 6.86 -6.34 -1.99
C ARG A 110 7.59 -5.56 -3.10
N PRO A 111 8.20 -4.40 -2.82
CA PRO A 111 8.83 -3.58 -3.85
C PRO A 111 10.07 -4.25 -4.46
N SER A 112 10.74 -5.15 -3.75
CA SER A 112 11.99 -5.77 -4.22
C SER A 112 11.81 -6.73 -5.40
N ASP A 113 10.66 -7.42 -5.48
CA ASP A 113 10.43 -8.50 -6.43
C ASP A 113 8.99 -8.57 -6.98
N GLY A 114 8.12 -7.67 -6.51
CA GLY A 114 6.71 -7.64 -6.87
C GLY A 114 5.90 -8.85 -6.39
N SER A 115 6.45 -9.66 -5.47
CA SER A 115 5.79 -10.82 -4.87
C SER A 115 4.78 -10.41 -3.80
N TRP A 116 3.94 -11.36 -3.40
CA TRP A 116 3.06 -11.15 -2.26
C TRP A 116 3.86 -11.01 -0.96
N PRO A 117 3.43 -10.11 -0.04
CA PRO A 117 4.16 -9.86 1.19
C PRO A 117 4.06 -11.05 2.17
N THR A 118 5.12 -11.31 2.92
CA THR A 118 5.11 -12.30 4.00
C THR A 118 4.56 -11.70 5.30
N LEU A 119 4.17 -12.55 6.24
CA LEU A 119 3.66 -12.11 7.55
C LEU A 119 4.72 -11.27 8.30
N GLY A 120 5.97 -11.78 8.37
CA GLY A 120 7.07 -11.08 9.03
C GLY A 120 7.42 -9.74 8.37
N TYR A 121 7.33 -9.66 7.03
CA TYR A 121 7.51 -8.41 6.30
C TYR A 121 6.44 -7.37 6.66
N LEU A 122 5.17 -7.78 6.70
CA LEU A 122 4.08 -6.90 7.11
C LEU A 122 4.18 -6.48 8.57
N LEU A 123 4.53 -7.40 9.47
CA LEU A 123 4.72 -7.11 10.89
C LEU A 123 5.87 -6.12 11.11
N LYS A 124 7.02 -6.32 10.45
CA LYS A 124 8.15 -5.36 10.49
C LYS A 124 7.69 -3.96 10.12
N TRP A 125 7.01 -3.81 8.99
CA TRP A 125 6.57 -2.49 8.53
C TRP A 125 5.41 -1.91 9.33
N TRP A 126 4.58 -2.75 9.94
CA TRP A 126 3.60 -2.30 10.92
C TRP A 126 4.27 -1.74 12.17
N LEU A 127 5.32 -2.40 12.70
CA LEU A 127 6.08 -1.93 13.85
C LEU A 127 6.80 -0.62 13.54
N ILE A 128 7.48 -0.52 12.39
CA ILE A 128 8.12 0.73 11.93
C ILE A 128 7.07 1.85 11.85
N GLY A 129 5.94 1.61 11.18
CA GLY A 129 4.88 2.61 11.07
C GLY A 129 4.22 2.98 12.40
N ALA A 130 4.16 2.05 13.37
CA ALA A 130 3.65 2.33 14.70
C ALA A 130 4.64 3.20 15.50
N LEU A 131 5.94 2.91 15.43
CA LEU A 131 6.99 3.73 16.04
C LEU A 131 7.07 5.11 15.39
N ASP A 132 6.96 5.19 14.07
CA ASP A 132 6.89 6.45 13.32
C ASP A 132 5.65 7.25 13.72
N PHE A 133 4.49 6.61 13.90
CA PHE A 133 3.31 7.31 14.40
C PHE A 133 3.57 7.88 15.80
N VAL A 134 4.15 7.09 16.71
CA VAL A 134 4.50 7.52 18.08
C VAL A 134 5.54 8.65 18.09
N SER A 135 6.51 8.67 17.17
CA SER A 135 7.45 9.78 17.04
C SER A 135 6.81 11.00 16.35
N THR A 136 5.88 10.79 15.42
CA THR A 136 5.18 11.87 14.68
C THR A 136 4.22 12.66 15.58
N ILE A 137 3.62 12.04 16.61
CA ILE A 137 2.88 12.79 17.65
C ILE A 137 3.79 13.68 18.52
N THR A 138 5.12 13.64 18.33
CA THR A 138 6.09 14.47 19.04
C THR A 138 6.80 15.53 18.18
N ASP A 139 6.83 15.44 16.84
CA ASP A 139 7.23 16.51 15.89
C ASP A 139 6.87 16.11 14.42
N SER A 140 6.39 17.04 13.59
CA SER A 140 5.95 16.82 12.18
C SER A 140 7.13 16.72 11.17
N PRO A 141 6.99 16.25 9.89
CA PRO A 141 5.79 15.89 9.11
C PRO A 141 5.82 14.47 8.49
N TRP A 142 4.62 13.89 8.35
CA TRP A 142 4.20 12.78 7.46
C TRP A 142 5.20 11.64 7.16
N PRO A 143 4.90 10.35 7.46
CA PRO A 143 5.83 9.24 7.18
C PRO A 143 6.12 9.14 5.68
N GLY A 144 7.32 9.63 5.33
CA GLY A 144 7.88 9.63 4.00
C GLY A 144 8.38 8.25 3.60
N ASP A 145 8.42 8.08 2.29
CA ASP A 145 8.96 6.97 1.50
C ASP A 145 10.16 6.25 2.16
N ASN A 146 9.86 5.26 3.01
CA ASN A 146 10.89 4.40 3.57
C ASN A 146 11.27 3.35 2.53
N ASP A 147 12.56 3.31 2.16
CA ASP A 147 13.12 2.35 1.23
C ASP A 147 12.70 0.91 1.59
N GLY A 148 11.96 0.26 0.70
CA GLY A 148 11.52 -1.11 0.86
C GLY A 148 10.17 -1.30 1.57
N SER A 149 9.42 -0.22 1.83
CA SER A 149 8.07 -0.27 2.38
C SER A 149 7.08 -0.97 1.42
N PRO A 150 5.96 -1.54 1.92
CA PRO A 150 5.06 -2.30 1.07
C PRO A 150 4.44 -1.42 -0.01
N ALA A 151 4.63 -1.78 -1.28
CA ALA A 151 4.12 -1.02 -2.40
C ALA A 151 2.63 -1.34 -2.63
N VAL A 152 1.82 -0.29 -2.82
CA VAL A 152 0.39 -0.42 -3.08
C VAL A 152 0.15 -0.27 -4.57
N VAL A 153 -0.45 -1.28 -5.19
CA VAL A 153 -0.74 -1.30 -6.64
C VAL A 153 -2.19 -1.70 -6.90
N ARG A 154 -2.67 -1.51 -8.13
CA ARG A 154 -3.97 -2.04 -8.53
C ARG A 154 -3.89 -3.55 -8.70
N ARG A 155 -4.86 -4.28 -8.16
CA ARG A 155 -4.94 -5.74 -8.32
C ARG A 155 -5.00 -6.16 -9.79
N ARG A 156 -5.72 -5.40 -10.63
CA ARG A 156 -5.80 -5.66 -12.08
C ARG A 156 -4.44 -5.59 -12.78
N ASP A 157 -3.55 -4.72 -12.32
CA ASP A 157 -2.23 -4.53 -12.95
C ASP A 157 -1.32 -5.71 -12.61
N VAL A 158 -1.41 -6.23 -11.38
CA VAL A 158 -0.70 -7.47 -10.98
C VAL A 158 -1.15 -8.66 -11.84
N VAL A 159 -2.46 -8.80 -12.05
CA VAL A 159 -3.03 -9.87 -12.88
C VAL A 159 -2.59 -9.74 -14.33
N ALA A 160 -2.61 -8.53 -14.90
CA ALA A 160 -2.15 -8.27 -16.27
C ALA A 160 -0.65 -8.60 -16.43
N ARG A 161 0.18 -8.10 -15.51
CA ARG A 161 1.62 -8.41 -15.45
C ARG A 161 1.87 -9.91 -15.41
N ASP A 162 1.13 -10.64 -14.57
CA ASP A 162 1.32 -12.08 -14.41
C ASP A 162 0.83 -12.87 -15.63
N ALA A 163 -0.15 -12.37 -16.38
CA ALA A 163 -0.58 -12.94 -17.66
C ALA A 163 0.44 -12.73 -18.78
N GLU A 164 1.20 -11.63 -18.73
CA GLU A 164 2.28 -11.31 -19.69
C GLU A 164 3.60 -12.04 -19.37
N ARG A 165 3.74 -12.66 -18.19
CA ARG A 165 4.94 -13.44 -17.86
C ARG A 165 5.00 -14.69 -18.75
N PRO A 166 6.08 -14.87 -19.55
CA PRO A 166 6.20 -16.06 -20.39
C PRO A 166 6.20 -17.31 -19.52
N ASN A 167 5.39 -18.31 -19.92
CA ASN A 167 5.29 -19.58 -19.21
C ASN A 167 6.60 -20.37 -19.39
N VAL A 168 7.47 -20.34 -18.39
CA VAL A 168 8.81 -20.98 -18.42
C VAL A 168 8.71 -22.53 -18.45
N THR A 169 7.50 -23.09 -18.43
CA THR A 169 7.26 -24.55 -18.38
C THR A 169 7.25 -25.24 -19.75
N SER A 170 7.42 -24.53 -20.88
CA SER A 170 7.40 -25.13 -22.23
C SER A 170 8.78 -25.45 -22.83
N VAL A 171 9.87 -25.26 -22.08
CA VAL A 171 11.24 -25.55 -22.55
C VAL A 171 11.83 -26.70 -21.74
N GLN A 172 11.36 -27.94 -21.96
CA GLN A 172 12.04 -29.20 -21.57
C GLN A 172 11.28 -30.44 -22.10
N LEU A 173 10.96 -30.46 -23.40
CA LEU A 173 10.60 -31.69 -24.11
C LEU A 173 11.18 -31.65 -25.52
N TYR A 174 12.50 -31.81 -25.64
CA TYR A 174 13.18 -32.35 -26.82
C TYR A 174 14.49 -33.00 -26.38
#